data_AF-A0AAQ3WI19-F1
#
_entry.id   AF-A0AAQ3WI19-F1
#
_cell.length_a   1.000
_cell.length_b   1.000
_cell.length_c   1.000
_cell.angle_alpha   90.00
_cell.angle_beta   90.00
_cell.angle_gamma   90.00
#
_symmetry.space_group_name_H-M   'P 1'
#
loop_
_entity.id
_entity.type
_entity.pdbx_description
1 polymer ?
#
loop_
_entity_poly.entity_id
_entity_poly.type
_entity_poly.pdbx_seq_one_letter_code
_entity_poly.pdbx_strand_id
1 'polypeptide(L)'
;VDLMMLFVEFHKGCLPLYNLNFGIITLLPEEKDAKHIKHIRPICLLNVSFIIFTKVTCNRLDRVANNIIRPTQTAFMSGRYIMEGVVILHETLHEMHRKKLDGVILKLDFEKLMTRLRQGDPMSPTLFNLIADVLAILIARAKVNGQFGAWYHTLWTRGFQYYNMLMTL
;
A
#
# COMPACT_ATOMS: atom_id res chain seq x y z
N VAL A 1 30.89 -15.45 1.91
CA VAL A 1 30.01 -15.89 3.02
C VAL A 1 29.02 -16.87 2.42
N ASP A 2 28.90 -18.06 2.99
CA ASP A 2 27.95 -19.07 2.52
C ASP A 2 26.52 -18.65 2.90
N LEU A 3 25.63 -18.55 1.91
CA LEU A 3 24.22 -18.19 2.10
C LEU A 3 23.51 -19.20 3.01
N MET A 4 23.86 -20.48 2.95
CA MET A 4 23.25 -21.51 3.78
C MET A 4 23.59 -21.32 5.26
N MET A 5 24.85 -20.96 5.56
CA MET A 5 25.25 -20.62 6.94
C MET A 5 24.48 -19.40 7.46
N LEU A 6 24.28 -18.38 6.63
CA LEU A 6 23.45 -17.22 7.01
C LEU A 6 22.01 -17.63 7.35
N PHE A 7 21.40 -18.55 6.60
CA PHE A 7 20.05 -19.06 6.91
C PHE A 7 20.00 -19.87 8.21
N VAL A 8 21.04 -20.67 8.49
CA VAL A 8 21.14 -21.41 9.75
C VAL A 8 21.25 -20.45 10.93
N GLU A 9 22.10 -19.44 10.84
CA GLU A 9 22.25 -18.42 11.89
C GLU A 9 20.98 -17.58 12.06
N PHE A 10 20.31 -17.24 10.95
CA PHE A 10 19.02 -16.54 10.98
C PHE A 10 17.96 -17.36 11.72
N HIS A 11 17.86 -18.65 11.41
CA HIS A 11 16.91 -19.56 12.05
C HIS A 11 17.19 -19.72 13.55
N LYS A 12 18.46 -19.72 13.95
CA LYS A 12 18.90 -19.78 15.35
C LYS A 12 18.74 -18.45 16.10
N GLY A 13 18.39 -17.36 15.40
CA GLY A 13 18.28 -16.02 15.99
C GLY A 13 19.63 -15.39 16.38
N CYS A 14 20.75 -15.95 15.92
CA CYS A 14 22.10 -15.46 16.23
C CYS A 14 22.70 -14.59 15.13
N LEU A 15 22.02 -14.46 13.99
CA LEU A 15 22.46 -13.61 12.89
C LEU A 15 22.30 -12.12 13.27
N PRO A 16 23.36 -11.29 13.22
CA PRO A 16 23.28 -9.86 13.53
C PRO A 16 22.58 -9.09 12.41
N LEU A 17 21.24 -9.15 12.39
CA LEU A 17 20.39 -8.54 11.38
C LEU A 17 20.60 -7.02 11.26
N TYR A 18 20.90 -6.34 12.36
CA TYR A 18 21.17 -4.90 12.36
C TYR A 18 22.27 -4.52 11.35
N ASN A 19 23.35 -5.31 11.30
CA ASN A 19 24.48 -5.06 10.40
C ASN A 19 24.14 -5.39 8.94
N LEU A 20 23.26 -6.35 8.71
CA LEU A 20 22.81 -6.72 7.36
C LEU A 20 21.75 -5.75 6.81
N ASN A 21 21.10 -5.00 7.70
CA ASN A 21 20.04 -4.08 7.39
C ASN A 21 20.53 -2.69 6.93
N PHE A 22 21.85 -2.47 6.92
CA PHE A 22 22.44 -1.26 6.35
C PHE A 22 22.31 -1.26 4.82
N GLY A 23 21.93 -0.12 4.28
CA GLY A 23 21.84 0.10 2.84
C GLY A 23 22.47 1.43 2.45
N ILE A 24 22.97 1.50 1.22
CA ILE A 24 23.52 2.73 0.65
C ILE A 24 22.36 3.52 0.05
N ILE A 25 22.22 4.79 0.44
CA ILE A 25 21.26 5.69 -0.21
C ILE A 25 21.95 6.32 -1.41
N THR A 26 21.42 6.07 -2.59
CA THR A 26 21.86 6.64 -3.86
C THR A 26 20.77 7.56 -4.39
N LEU A 27 21.16 8.74 -4.87
CA LEU A 27 20.25 9.73 -5.43
C LEU A 27 20.17 9.54 -6.95
N LEU A 28 18.99 9.22 -7.46
CA LEU A 28 18.75 9.08 -8.91
C LEU A 28 18.03 10.33 -9.44
N PRO A 29 18.60 11.04 -10.42
CA PRO A 29 17.92 12.17 -11.06
C PRO A 29 16.77 11.66 -11.94
N GLU A 30 15.62 12.31 -11.85
CA GLU A 30 14.44 12.00 -12.67
C GLU A 30 14.51 12.61 -14.08
N GLU A 31 15.29 13.66 -14.25
CA GLU A 31 15.47 14.42 -15.48
C GLU A 31 16.96 14.68 -15.76
N LYS A 32 17.31 14.88 -17.03
CA LYS A 32 18.66 15.31 -17.41
C LYS A 32 18.87 16.73 -16.87
N ASP A 33 19.84 16.90 -15.98
CA ASP A 33 20.16 18.15 -15.28
C ASP A 33 19.18 18.58 -14.17
N ALA A 34 18.77 17.63 -13.30
CA ALA A 34 17.99 17.93 -12.10
C ALA A 34 18.70 18.93 -11.16
N LYS A 35 18.29 20.20 -11.19
CA LYS A 35 18.84 21.29 -10.34
C LYS A 35 18.12 21.45 -9.01
N HIS A 36 16.89 20.93 -8.90
CA HIS A 36 16.08 21.02 -7.69
C HIS A 36 15.98 19.66 -7.01
N ILE A 37 16.08 19.65 -5.68
CA ILE A 37 16.01 18.43 -4.86
C ILE A 37 14.70 17.64 -5.05
N LYS A 38 13.64 18.28 -5.55
CA LYS A 38 12.35 17.66 -5.85
C LYS A 38 12.39 16.70 -7.04
N HIS A 39 13.38 16.81 -7.93
CA HIS A 39 13.56 15.96 -9.11
C HIS A 39 14.60 14.86 -8.88
N ILE A 40 14.88 14.54 -7.61
CA ILE A 40 15.84 13.54 -7.19
C ILE A 40 15.12 12.47 -6.37
N ARG A 41 15.17 11.22 -6.81
CA ARG A 41 14.64 10.07 -6.07
C ARG A 41 15.73 9.43 -5.23
N PRO A 42 15.61 9.39 -3.89
CA PRO A 42 16.50 8.58 -3.07
C PRO A 42 16.12 7.10 -3.22
N ILE A 43 17.09 6.28 -3.64
CA ILE A 43 16.97 4.82 -3.71
C ILE A 43 17.86 4.22 -2.63
N CYS A 44 17.34 3.27 -1.85
CA CYS A 44 18.10 2.55 -0.85
C CYS A 44 18.53 1.18 -1.39
N LEU A 45 19.83 0.97 -1.58
CA LEU A 45 20.43 -0.29 -2.00
C LEU A 45 20.76 -1.13 -0.76
N LEU A 46 19.99 -2.19 -0.53
CA LEU A 46 20.16 -3.09 0.60
C LEU A 46 21.19 -4.19 0.31
N ASN A 47 21.70 -4.81 1.38
CA ASN A 47 22.49 -6.03 1.27
C ASN A 47 21.68 -7.13 0.57
N VAL A 48 22.24 -7.75 -0.48
CA VAL A 48 21.60 -8.81 -1.26
C VAL A 48 21.14 -9.97 -0.36
N SER A 49 21.93 -10.34 0.65
CA SER A 49 21.57 -11.39 1.62
C SER A 49 20.30 -11.01 2.38
N PHE A 50 20.17 -9.74 2.78
CA PHE A 50 18.98 -9.23 3.45
C PHE A 50 17.76 -9.25 2.52
N ILE A 51 17.92 -8.88 1.26
CA ILE A 51 16.85 -8.97 0.24
C ILE A 51 16.39 -10.42 0.06
N ILE A 52 17.31 -11.39 0.08
CA ILE A 52 16.97 -12.81 -0.02
C ILE A 52 16.13 -13.25 1.19
N PHE A 53 16.51 -12.85 2.42
CA PHE A 53 15.72 -13.14 3.62
C PHE A 53 14.32 -12.54 3.57
N THR A 54 14.20 -11.26 3.19
CA THR A 54 12.89 -10.60 3.07
C THR A 54 12.07 -11.22 1.94
N LYS A 55 12.69 -11.65 0.83
CA LYS A 55 11.99 -12.35 -0.25
C LYS A 55 11.43 -13.70 0.20
N VAL A 56 12.22 -14.51 0.89
CA VAL A 56 11.76 -15.81 1.41
C VAL A 56 10.63 -15.61 2.43
N THR A 57 10.74 -14.61 3.30
CA THR A 57 9.70 -14.27 4.27
C THR A 57 8.41 -13.81 3.58
N CYS A 58 8.53 -12.92 2.59
CA CYS A 58 7.41 -12.46 1.78
C CYS A 58 6.68 -13.62 1.10
N ASN A 59 7.41 -14.51 0.43
CA ASN A 59 6.82 -15.66 -0.25
C ASN A 59 6.06 -16.59 0.70
N ARG A 60 6.47 -16.66 1.98
CA ARG A 60 5.74 -17.40 3.03
C ARG A 60 4.50 -16.65 3.49
N LEU A 61 4.59 -15.34 3.66
CA LEU A 61 3.45 -14.48 4.02
C LEU A 61 2.39 -14.47 2.93
N ASP A 62 2.78 -14.40 1.66
CA ASP A 62 1.85 -14.36 0.53
C ASP A 62 0.92 -15.58 0.49
N ARG A 63 1.38 -16.74 0.96
CA ARG A 63 0.57 -17.97 1.08
C ARG A 63 -0.62 -17.82 2.05
N VAL A 64 -0.48 -16.97 3.06
CA VAL A 64 -1.54 -16.74 4.06
C VAL A 64 -2.23 -15.39 3.85
N ALA A 65 -1.57 -14.43 3.21
CA ALA A 65 -2.06 -13.08 2.98
C ALA A 65 -3.39 -13.08 2.21
N ASN A 66 -3.53 -13.96 1.21
CA ASN A 66 -4.76 -14.10 0.45
C ASN A 66 -5.98 -14.53 1.28
N ASN A 67 -5.77 -15.23 2.41
CA ASN A 67 -6.85 -15.65 3.31
C ASN A 67 -7.18 -14.60 4.38
N ILE A 68 -6.23 -13.72 4.70
CA ILE A 68 -6.38 -12.70 5.74
C ILE A 68 -6.94 -11.40 5.14
N ILE A 69 -6.46 -11.02 3.95
CA ILE A 69 -6.81 -9.76 3.30
C ILE A 69 -8.14 -9.90 2.56
N ARG A 70 -9.08 -9.00 2.85
CA ARG A 70 -10.42 -9.02 2.25
C ARG A 70 -10.38 -9.03 0.72
N PRO A 71 -11.34 -9.70 0.05
CA PRO A 71 -11.37 -9.79 -1.42
C PRO A 71 -11.43 -8.44 -2.14
N THR A 72 -11.97 -7.40 -1.49
CA THR A 72 -12.09 -6.05 -2.05
C THR A 72 -10.74 -5.35 -2.25
N GLN A 73 -9.66 -5.84 -1.61
CA GLN A 73 -8.32 -5.32 -1.82
C GLN A 73 -7.63 -6.10 -2.95
N THR A 74 -7.56 -5.51 -4.14
CA THR A 74 -7.10 -6.19 -5.35
C THR A 74 -5.66 -5.81 -5.74
N ALA A 75 -5.14 -4.68 -5.24
CA ALA A 75 -3.80 -4.20 -5.59
C ALA A 75 -2.71 -5.10 -5.00
N PHE A 76 -1.63 -5.36 -5.76
CA PHE A 76 -0.43 -6.08 -5.33
C PHE A 76 -0.66 -7.48 -4.69
N MET A 77 -1.79 -8.13 -4.99
CA MET A 77 -2.12 -9.47 -4.51
C MET A 77 -1.99 -10.48 -5.64
N SER A 78 -1.31 -11.60 -5.39
CA SER A 78 -1.19 -12.67 -6.39
C SER A 78 -2.55 -13.30 -6.66
N GLY A 79 -2.94 -13.37 -7.94
CA GLY A 79 -4.21 -13.94 -8.38
C GLY A 79 -5.42 -13.00 -8.33
N ARG A 80 -5.23 -11.70 -8.02
CA ARG A 80 -6.28 -10.67 -8.09
C ARG A 80 -5.96 -9.66 -9.18
N TYR A 81 -6.97 -9.28 -9.95
CA TYR A 81 -6.79 -8.34 -11.06
C TYR A 81 -7.21 -6.92 -10.67
N ILE A 82 -6.43 -5.91 -11.07
CA ILE A 82 -6.75 -4.50 -10.79
C ILE A 82 -8.13 -4.09 -11.34
N MET A 83 -8.55 -4.72 -12.44
CA MET A 83 -9.86 -4.50 -13.06
C MET A 83 -11.03 -4.91 -12.15
N GLU A 84 -10.86 -5.89 -11.27
CA GLU A 84 -11.90 -6.26 -10.29
C GLU A 84 -12.24 -5.07 -9.38
N GLY A 85 -11.22 -4.31 -8.96
CA GLY A 85 -11.43 -3.11 -8.14
C GLY A 85 -12.20 -2.02 -8.89
N VAL A 86 -11.91 -1.84 -10.19
CA VAL A 86 -12.62 -0.90 -11.06
C VAL A 86 -14.09 -1.32 -11.24
N VAL A 87 -14.35 -2.61 -11.47
CA VAL A 87 -15.70 -3.15 -11.61
C VAL A 87 -16.51 -2.96 -10.33
N ILE A 88 -15.95 -3.32 -9.17
CA ILE A 88 -16.59 -3.13 -7.86
C ILE A 88 -16.96 -1.66 -7.63
N LEU A 89 -16.04 -0.74 -7.92
CA LEU A 89 -16.30 0.69 -7.78
C LEU A 89 -17.42 1.14 -8.72
N HIS A 90 -17.37 0.74 -9.99
CA HIS A 90 -18.36 1.11 -10.98
C HIS A 90 -19.77 0.60 -10.63
N GLU A 91 -19.90 -0.67 -10.21
CA GLU A 91 -21.17 -1.22 -9.73
C GLU A 91 -21.70 -0.50 -8.50
N THR A 92 -20.82 -0.18 -7.53
CA THR A 92 -21.20 0.56 -6.32
C THR A 92 -21.77 1.94 -6.68
N LEU A 93 -21.12 2.67 -7.59
CA LEU A 93 -21.59 3.97 -8.05
C LEU A 93 -22.91 3.87 -8.81
N HIS A 94 -23.02 2.89 -9.69
CA HIS A 94 -24.24 2.65 -10.46
C HIS A 94 -25.42 2.31 -9.55
N GLU A 95 -25.22 1.45 -8.54
CA GLU A 95 -26.23 1.12 -7.54
C GLU A 95 -26.67 2.35 -6.74
N MET A 96 -25.73 3.16 -6.26
CA MET A 96 -26.04 4.39 -5.53
C MET A 96 -26.89 5.34 -6.37
N HIS A 97 -26.53 5.51 -7.64
CA HIS A 97 -27.28 6.36 -8.57
C HIS A 97 -28.70 5.82 -8.80
N ARG A 98 -28.86 4.53 -9.10
CA ARG A 98 -30.18 3.92 -9.33
C ARG A 98 -31.08 3.99 -8.09
N LYS A 99 -30.52 3.79 -6.90
CA LYS A 99 -31.25 3.81 -5.63
C LYS A 99 -31.40 5.23 -5.04
N LYS A 100 -30.86 6.27 -5.72
CA LYS A 100 -30.82 7.66 -5.25
C LYS A 100 -30.28 7.79 -3.82
N LEU A 101 -29.23 7.03 -3.54
CA LEU A 101 -28.55 7.07 -2.24
C LEU A 101 -27.49 8.15 -2.25
N ASP A 102 -27.54 9.04 -1.27
CA ASP A 102 -26.45 9.97 -1.01
C ASP A 102 -25.23 9.19 -0.49
N GLY A 103 -24.05 9.58 -0.94
CA GLY A 103 -22.82 9.02 -0.41
C GLY A 103 -21.60 9.83 -0.82
N VAL A 104 -20.50 9.54 -0.13
CA VAL A 104 -19.22 10.23 -0.29
C VAL A 104 -18.17 9.21 -0.67
N ILE A 105 -17.38 9.53 -1.71
CA ILE A 105 -16.23 8.73 -2.11
C ILE A 105 -14.99 9.31 -1.41
N LEU A 106 -14.31 8.48 -0.63
CA LEU A 106 -13.05 8.84 0.00
C LEU A 106 -11.89 8.27 -0.81
N LYS A 107 -11.18 9.15 -1.55
CA LYS A 107 -9.92 8.79 -2.21
C LYS A 107 -8.77 9.09 -1.25
N LEU A 108 -8.05 8.04 -0.83
CA LEU A 108 -6.83 8.16 -0.03
C LEU A 108 -5.62 7.92 -0.93
N ASP A 109 -4.68 8.87 -0.93
CA ASP A 109 -3.41 8.74 -1.64
C ASP A 109 -2.27 8.48 -0.64
N PHE A 110 -1.46 7.47 -0.92
CA PHE A 110 -0.35 7.03 -0.08
C PHE A 110 1.02 7.29 -0.73
N GLU A 111 1.09 8.21 -1.71
CA GLU A 111 2.29 8.59 -2.48
C GLU A 111 3.59 8.66 -1.66
N LYS A 112 3.52 9.13 -0.41
CA LYS A 112 4.69 9.33 0.46
C LYS A 112 5.13 8.10 1.27
N LEU A 113 4.26 7.10 1.46
CA LEU A 113 4.56 5.91 2.27
C LEU A 113 5.40 4.89 1.50
N MET A 114 5.08 4.65 0.24
CA MET A 114 5.85 3.73 -0.63
C MET A 114 7.24 4.27 -0.95
N THR A 115 7.40 5.60 -1.05
CA THR A 115 8.70 6.25 -1.28
C THR A 115 9.63 6.18 -0.05
N ARG A 116 9.06 6.07 1.16
CA ARG A 116 9.83 5.86 2.40
C ARG A 116 10.11 4.39 2.69
N LEU A 117 9.25 3.50 2.19
CA LEU A 117 9.51 2.07 2.16
C LEU A 117 10.61 1.81 1.12
N ARG A 118 11.51 0.89 1.43
CA ARG A 118 12.74 0.69 0.66
C ARG A 118 12.35 0.17 -0.74
N GLN A 119 12.48 1.03 -1.74
CA GLN A 119 12.12 0.70 -3.13
C GLN A 119 12.86 -0.57 -3.56
N GLY A 120 12.12 -1.61 -3.92
CA GLY A 120 12.66 -2.93 -4.27
C GLY A 120 12.67 -3.97 -3.15
N ASP A 121 12.28 -3.62 -1.91
CA ASP A 121 12.07 -4.62 -0.87
C ASP A 121 10.80 -5.45 -1.17
N PRO A 122 10.93 -6.78 -1.38
CA PRO A 122 9.82 -7.64 -1.72
C PRO A 122 8.68 -7.65 -0.70
N MET A 123 8.94 -7.31 0.58
CA MET A 123 7.90 -7.28 1.61
C MET A 123 7.01 -6.03 1.57
N SER A 124 7.44 -4.94 0.92
CA SER A 124 6.74 -3.66 0.96
C SER A 124 5.30 -3.73 0.43
N PRO A 125 5.00 -4.41 -0.70
CA PRO A 125 3.63 -4.50 -1.22
C PRO A 125 2.69 -5.30 -0.31
N THR A 126 3.14 -6.42 0.23
CA THR A 126 2.34 -7.25 1.16
C THR A 126 2.06 -6.51 2.47
N LEU A 127 3.03 -5.77 3.00
CA LEU A 127 2.84 -4.95 4.19
C LEU A 127 1.87 -3.78 3.91
N PHE A 128 1.99 -3.14 2.76
CA PHE A 128 1.06 -2.09 2.33
C PHE A 128 -0.38 -2.60 2.29
N ASN A 129 -0.61 -3.77 1.68
CA ASN A 129 -1.93 -4.37 1.60
C ASN A 129 -2.51 -4.70 2.97
N LEU A 130 -1.70 -5.21 3.89
CA LEU A 130 -2.12 -5.48 5.26
C LEU A 130 -2.55 -4.21 5.99
N ILE A 131 -1.74 -3.15 5.91
CA ILE A 131 -2.03 -1.86 6.55
C ILE A 131 -3.29 -1.23 5.95
N ALA A 132 -3.41 -1.24 4.62
CA ALA A 132 -4.56 -0.69 3.93
C ALA A 132 -5.84 -1.47 4.26
N ASP A 133 -5.77 -2.79 4.40
CA ASP A 133 -6.92 -3.60 4.80
C ASP A 133 -7.35 -3.30 6.24
N VAL A 134 -6.40 -3.24 7.17
CA VAL A 134 -6.66 -2.84 8.57
C VAL A 134 -7.29 -1.45 8.62
N LEU A 135 -6.74 -0.49 7.88
CA LEU A 135 -7.30 0.87 7.81
C LEU A 135 -8.75 0.86 7.32
N ALA A 136 -9.04 0.11 6.25
CA ALA A 136 -10.39 0.02 5.73
C ALA A 136 -11.35 -0.71 6.70
N ILE A 137 -10.87 -1.63 7.55
CA ILE A 137 -11.66 -2.20 8.66
C ILE A 137 -11.94 -1.12 9.73
N LEU A 138 -10.94 -0.33 10.09
CA LEU A 138 -11.10 0.74 11.09
C LEU A 138 -12.09 1.80 10.62
N ILE A 139 -12.04 2.21 9.34
CA ILE A 139 -13.01 3.13 8.74
C ILE A 139 -14.42 2.51 8.76
N ALA A 140 -14.57 1.24 8.40
CA ALA A 140 -15.87 0.57 8.45
C ALA A 140 -16.45 0.55 9.89
N ARG A 141 -15.62 0.28 10.90
CA ARG A 141 -16.03 0.30 12.31
C ARG A 141 -16.40 1.70 12.79
N ALA A 142 -15.62 2.71 12.43
CA ALA A 142 -15.91 4.10 12.76
C ALA A 142 -17.26 4.56 12.17
N LYS A 143 -17.62 4.07 10.98
CA LYS A 143 -18.94 4.27 10.37
C LYS A 143 -20.06 3.64 11.17
N VAL A 144 -19.92 2.38 11.55
CA VAL A 144 -20.94 1.67 12.37
C VAL A 144 -21.12 2.35 13.73
N ASN A 145 -20.03 2.85 14.31
CA ASN A 145 -20.05 3.55 15.60
C ASN A 145 -20.55 5.01 15.52
N GLY A 146 -21.07 5.45 14.36
CA GLY A 146 -21.62 6.80 14.18
C GLY A 146 -20.57 7.92 14.21
N GLN A 147 -19.27 7.61 14.20
CA GLN A 147 -18.19 8.61 14.32
C GLN A 147 -18.12 9.56 13.13
N PHE A 148 -18.69 9.17 11.97
CA PHE A 148 -18.78 10.01 10.77
C PHE A 148 -20.08 10.82 10.67
N GLY A 149 -21.04 10.66 11.59
CA GLY A 149 -22.33 11.37 11.53
C GLY A 149 -22.17 12.90 11.59
N ALA A 150 -21.25 13.40 12.42
CA ALA A 150 -20.95 14.83 12.50
C ALA A 150 -20.25 15.36 11.23
N TRP A 151 -19.45 14.52 10.57
CA TRP A 151 -18.73 14.90 9.35
C TRP A 151 -19.65 15.07 8.15
N TYR A 152 -20.75 14.32 8.08
CA TYR A 152 -21.72 14.44 6.98
C TYR A 152 -22.28 15.87 6.88
N HIS A 153 -22.70 16.45 8.01
CA HIS A 153 -23.24 17.80 8.04
C HIS A 153 -22.17 18.85 7.72
N THR A 154 -20.94 18.69 8.20
CA THR A 154 -19.81 19.59 7.92
C THR A 154 -19.31 19.51 6.48
N LEU A 155 -19.27 18.32 5.88
CA LEU A 155 -18.85 18.11 4.49
C LEU A 155 -19.91 18.61 3.50
N TRP A 156 -21.19 18.43 3.84
CA TRP A 156 -22.32 18.95 3.07
C TRP A 156 -22.38 20.49 3.10
N THR A 157 -22.24 21.11 4.28
CA THR A 157 -22.23 22.58 4.42
C THR A 157 -21.00 23.26 3.82
N ARG A 158 -19.89 22.55 3.65
CA ARG A 158 -18.66 23.06 3.02
C ARG A 158 -18.58 22.81 1.51
N GLY A 159 -19.65 22.33 0.87
CA GLY A 159 -19.71 22.27 -0.58
C GLY A 159 -18.79 21.24 -1.22
N PHE A 160 -18.73 20.02 -0.69
CA PHE A 160 -18.37 18.85 -1.52
C PHE A 160 -19.52 18.57 -2.52
N GLN A 161 -19.76 19.53 -3.41
CA GLN A 161 -20.61 19.35 -4.58
C GLN A 161 -19.95 18.30 -5.45
N TYR A 162 -20.74 17.30 -5.87
CA TYR A 162 -20.62 16.55 -7.12
C TYR A 162 -19.39 16.94 -7.98
N TYR A 163 -18.20 16.43 -7.64
CA TYR A 163 -17.13 16.46 -8.61
C TYR A 163 -17.45 15.38 -9.62
N ASN A 164 -18.00 15.87 -10.74
CA ASN A 164 -17.98 15.29 -12.06
C ASN A 164 -17.22 13.98 -12.16
N MET A 165 -17.91 12.99 -12.72
CA MET A 165 -17.39 12.10 -13.75
C MET A 165 -16.26 12.78 -14.56
N LEU A 166 -15.04 12.67 -14.06
CA LEU A 166 -13.78 12.85 -14.78
C LEU A 166 -13.24 11.43 -14.84
N MET A 167 -13.62 10.61 -15.83
CA MET A 167 -12.96 10.61 -17.14
C MET A 167 -11.76 11.56 -17.20
N THR A 168 -10.64 11.07 -16.70
CA THR A 168 -9.34 11.38 -17.26
C THR A 168 -8.66 10.04 -17.49
N LEU A 169 -8.38 9.75 -18.76
CA LEU A 169 -7.55 8.63 -19.22
C LEU A 169 -6.18 8.61 -18.52
#